data_AF-A0A8S1F634-F1
#
_entry.id   AF-A0A8S1F634-F1
#
_cell.length_a   1.000
_cell.length_b   1.000
_cell.length_c   1.000
_cell.angle_alpha   90.00
_cell.angle_beta   90.00
_cell.angle_gamma   90.00
#
_symmetry.space_group_name_H-M   'P 1'
#
loop_
_entity.id
_entity.type
_entity.pdbx_description
1 polymer ?
#
loop_
_entity_poly.entity_id
_entity_poly.type
_entity_poly.pdbx_seq_one_letter_code
_entity_poly.pdbx_strand_id
1 'polypeptide(L)'
;MNIVCDEETCQRIRRQMRLLSEPTKPEGEQDAGVLILLHDDGDDVKVFLCVRSRHLRRHPGEVCFPGGMMDDNDASNVRTTAIREAFEEVGIEDDDFRVIGNLPAFRARFGVLIHPTVAILKRPLKIIMNVNEVASVFWISISRFLEERDHSTLAIDQIYYVHIFQFHDYPTTYGVTALMCIVVAIGALNKKPQFDLLGSLRMREIEGMRCAEIVERVFEHAGNKFESSKFVTEMEDFSCYGIPDNYSINWWEIQPTFYANPNDENRAKRSAPTKKCTTSAYALFFREKQAEEKRAAPSTTFGQLSQRIARQWEALSSDEKRAYKIRCETHRRLNISRAIEQKAKMLLTLKEKNANRVENATNK
;
A
#
# COMPACT_ATOMS: atom_id res chain seq x y z
N MET A 1 -25.07 -3.11 -10.16
CA MET A 1 -24.17 -2.27 -9.35
C MET A 1 -24.40 -0.85 -9.81
N ASN A 2 -25.12 -0.05 -9.02
CA ASN A 2 -25.32 1.37 -9.33
C ASN A 2 -23.97 2.08 -9.15
N ILE A 3 -23.59 2.98 -10.05
CA ILE A 3 -22.30 3.67 -9.98
C ILE A 3 -22.56 5.16 -10.19
N VAL A 4 -22.27 5.94 -9.16
CA VAL A 4 -22.35 7.39 -9.16
C VAL A 4 -20.93 7.95 -9.29
N CYS A 5 -20.59 8.41 -10.49
CA CYS A 5 -19.28 8.98 -10.81
C CYS A 5 -19.41 10.26 -11.67
N ASP A 6 -20.49 11.00 -11.46
CA ASP A 6 -20.68 12.30 -12.10
C ASP A 6 -19.71 13.36 -11.54
N GLU A 7 -19.61 14.50 -12.25
CA GLU A 7 -18.73 15.60 -11.88
C GLU A 7 -19.04 16.18 -10.49
N GLU A 8 -20.32 16.32 -10.15
CA GLU A 8 -20.77 16.94 -8.91
C GLU A 8 -20.34 16.10 -7.70
N THR A 9 -20.58 14.78 -7.77
CA THR A 9 -20.15 13.81 -6.75
C THR A 9 -18.63 13.82 -6.58
N CYS A 10 -17.88 13.78 -7.69
CA CYS A 10 -16.42 13.83 -7.66
C CYS A 10 -15.90 15.13 -7.02
N GLN A 11 -16.46 16.27 -7.40
CA GLN A 11 -16.09 17.58 -6.86
C GLN A 11 -16.51 17.75 -5.40
N ARG A 12 -17.63 17.16 -4.99
CA ARG A 12 -18.08 17.15 -3.59
C ARG A 12 -17.07 16.41 -2.72
N ILE A 13 -16.76 15.14 -3.04
CA ILE A 13 -15.81 14.32 -2.26
C ILE A 13 -14.43 14.98 -2.25
N ARG A 14 -13.96 15.46 -3.41
CA ARG A 14 -12.68 16.18 -3.52
C ARG A 14 -12.60 17.38 -2.57
N ARG A 15 -13.64 18.21 -2.51
CA ARG A 15 -13.70 19.39 -1.62
C ARG A 15 -13.78 18.99 -0.14
N GLN A 16 -14.61 18.01 0.20
CA GLN A 16 -14.78 17.55 1.58
C GLN A 16 -13.48 16.98 2.16
N MET A 17 -12.74 16.20 1.35
CA MET A 17 -11.45 15.61 1.73
C MET A 17 -10.25 16.55 1.54
N ARG A 18 -10.44 17.75 0.97
CA ARG A 18 -9.37 18.69 0.57
C ARG A 18 -8.26 18.02 -0.26
N LEU A 19 -8.63 17.19 -1.22
CA LEU A 19 -7.65 16.44 -2.01
C LEU A 19 -6.77 17.36 -2.85
N LEU A 20 -5.49 17.04 -2.89
CA LEU A 20 -4.49 17.70 -3.72
C LEU A 20 -4.70 17.34 -5.19
N SER A 21 -4.51 18.30 -6.10
CA SER A 21 -4.54 18.05 -7.54
C SER A 21 -3.42 17.14 -7.99
N GLU A 22 -2.23 17.40 -7.45
CA GLU A 22 -1.01 16.64 -7.70
C GLU A 22 -0.57 15.90 -6.44
N PRO A 23 0.04 14.71 -6.58
CA PRO A 23 0.60 14.01 -5.43
C PRO A 23 1.77 14.81 -4.83
N THR A 24 2.03 14.59 -3.54
CA THR A 24 3.25 15.09 -2.90
C THR A 24 4.47 14.60 -3.67
N LYS A 25 5.50 15.44 -3.79
CA LYS A 25 6.73 15.05 -4.50
C LYS A 25 7.39 13.87 -3.76
N PRO A 26 7.82 12.82 -4.48
CA PRO A 26 8.58 11.76 -3.86
C PRO A 26 9.92 12.27 -3.33
N GLU A 27 10.41 11.67 -2.26
CA GLU A 27 11.69 12.04 -1.64
C GLU A 27 12.85 11.16 -2.14
N GLY A 28 12.55 10.10 -2.91
CA GLY A 28 13.55 9.16 -3.43
C GLY A 28 14.02 8.14 -2.39
N GLU A 29 13.46 8.20 -1.18
CA GLU A 29 13.77 7.33 -0.05
C GLU A 29 12.56 6.44 0.28
N GLN A 30 12.39 5.35 -0.47
CA GLN A 30 11.32 4.36 -0.24
C GLN A 30 9.90 4.95 -0.35
N ASP A 31 9.58 5.55 -1.49
CA ASP A 31 8.22 5.99 -1.80
C ASP A 31 7.33 4.82 -2.26
N ALA A 32 6.06 4.83 -1.88
CA ALA A 32 5.06 3.86 -2.30
C ALA A 32 3.79 4.55 -2.80
N GLY A 33 3.29 4.13 -3.96
CA GLY A 33 2.01 4.58 -4.51
C GLY A 33 0.88 3.65 -4.09
N VAL A 34 -0.22 4.23 -3.60
CA VAL A 34 -1.41 3.47 -3.15
C VAL A 34 -2.66 3.99 -3.84
N LEU A 35 -3.50 3.09 -4.35
CA LEU A 35 -4.80 3.44 -4.94
C LEU A 35 -5.93 3.20 -3.92
N ILE A 36 -6.58 4.27 -3.49
CA ILE A 36 -7.85 4.23 -2.76
C ILE A 36 -8.97 4.29 -3.79
N LEU A 37 -9.53 3.15 -4.15
CA LEU A 37 -10.65 3.06 -5.08
C LEU A 37 -11.98 3.00 -4.32
N LEU A 38 -12.82 3.99 -4.57
CA LEU A 38 -14.14 4.14 -3.98
C LEU A 38 -15.24 3.76 -4.98
N HIS A 39 -16.32 3.20 -4.45
CA HIS A 39 -17.55 2.96 -5.18
C HIS A 39 -18.68 3.66 -4.45
N ASP A 40 -19.20 4.73 -5.05
CA ASP A 40 -20.38 5.44 -4.58
C ASP A 40 -21.59 4.89 -5.36
N ASP A 41 -22.57 4.31 -4.66
CA ASP A 41 -23.84 3.86 -5.25
C ASP A 41 -25.01 4.80 -4.96
N GLY A 42 -24.74 5.97 -4.37
CA GLY A 42 -25.71 7.01 -4.01
C GLY A 42 -26.17 6.93 -2.55
N ASP A 43 -26.31 5.71 -2.02
CA ASP A 43 -26.73 5.47 -0.63
C ASP A 43 -25.55 5.09 0.28
N ASP A 44 -24.55 4.39 -0.28
CA ASP A 44 -23.36 3.92 0.40
C ASP A 44 -22.10 4.18 -0.42
N VAL A 45 -20.98 4.39 0.29
CA VAL A 45 -19.66 4.49 -0.31
C VAL A 45 -18.82 3.33 0.18
N LYS A 46 -18.37 2.49 -0.75
CA LYS A 46 -17.54 1.32 -0.46
C LYS A 46 -16.10 1.56 -0.89
N VAL A 47 -15.17 0.94 -0.21
CA VAL A 47 -13.75 0.93 -0.56
C VAL A 47 -13.32 -0.45 -1.03
N PHE A 48 -12.49 -0.48 -2.07
CA PHE A 48 -11.90 -1.70 -2.58
C PHE A 48 -10.62 -2.03 -1.81
N LEU A 49 -10.54 -3.25 -1.27
CA LEU A 49 -9.40 -3.75 -0.51
C LEU A 49 -8.99 -5.14 -0.99
N CYS A 50 -7.71 -5.44 -0.79
CA CYS A 50 -7.06 -6.70 -1.11
C CYS A 50 -6.60 -7.40 0.17
N VAL A 51 -6.54 -8.72 0.14
CA VAL A 51 -5.81 -9.54 1.12
C VAL A 51 -4.53 -10.01 0.48
N ARG A 52 -3.39 -9.71 1.10
CA ARG A 52 -2.08 -10.08 0.59
C ARG A 52 -1.87 -11.59 0.63
N SER A 53 -1.22 -12.15 -0.39
CA SER A 53 -0.88 -13.57 -0.44
C SER A 53 0.02 -13.96 0.73
N ARG A 54 -0.26 -15.12 1.35
CA ARG A 54 0.53 -15.63 2.50
C ARG A 54 1.96 -16.00 2.11
N HIS A 55 2.26 -16.09 0.81
CA HIS A 55 3.59 -16.39 0.29
C HIS A 55 4.51 -15.17 0.18
N LEU A 56 4.01 -13.97 0.46
CA LEU A 56 4.80 -12.75 0.42
C LEU A 56 5.73 -12.65 1.64
N ARG A 57 6.90 -12.02 1.44
CA ARG A 57 7.87 -11.83 2.52
C ARG A 57 7.49 -10.73 3.50
N ARG A 58 6.69 -9.77 3.05
CA ARG A 58 6.24 -8.62 3.84
C ARG A 58 4.73 -8.63 3.89
N HIS A 59 4.21 -8.50 5.11
CA HIS A 59 2.78 -8.37 5.38
C HIS A 59 1.94 -9.51 4.76
N PRO A 60 2.29 -10.80 4.97
CA PRO A 60 1.51 -11.91 4.43
C PRO A 60 0.13 -11.98 5.08
N GLY A 61 -0.94 -12.08 4.28
CA GLY A 61 -2.32 -12.18 4.78
C GLY A 61 -2.94 -10.88 5.29
N GLU A 62 -2.21 -9.76 5.25
CA GLU A 62 -2.74 -8.47 5.72
C GLU A 62 -3.71 -7.87 4.70
N VAL A 63 -4.69 -7.11 5.21
CA VAL A 63 -5.57 -6.27 4.38
C VAL A 63 -4.83 -5.01 3.95
N CYS A 64 -4.83 -4.72 2.66
CA CYS A 64 -4.24 -3.53 2.10
C CYS A 64 -5.06 -2.96 0.95
N PHE A 65 -4.78 -1.70 0.63
CA PHE A 65 -5.14 -1.14 -0.67
C PHE A 65 -4.25 -1.73 -1.77
N PRO A 66 -4.70 -1.74 -3.04
CA PRO A 66 -3.80 -1.96 -4.17
C PRO A 66 -2.68 -0.92 -4.16
N GLY A 67 -1.44 -1.37 -4.32
CA GLY A 67 -0.30 -0.46 -4.27
C GLY A 67 1.03 -1.12 -3.94
N GLY A 68 2.10 -0.36 -4.07
CA GLY A 68 3.45 -0.89 -3.98
C GLY A 68 4.53 0.17 -4.03
N MET A 69 5.78 -0.27 -4.02
CA MET A 69 6.94 0.60 -4.04
C MET A 69 7.08 1.28 -5.41
N MET A 70 7.51 2.54 -5.40
CA MET A 70 7.90 3.23 -6.62
C MET A 70 9.12 2.53 -7.23
N ASP A 71 9.04 2.22 -8.53
CA ASP A 71 10.18 1.75 -9.32
C ASP A 71 10.92 2.98 -9.87
N ASP A 72 12.23 2.86 -10.09
CA ASP A 72 13.07 3.86 -10.76
C ASP A 72 12.50 4.32 -12.11
N ASN A 73 11.61 3.51 -12.70
CA ASN A 73 11.01 3.72 -14.01
C ASN A 73 9.69 4.49 -13.99
N ASP A 74 9.11 4.76 -12.82
CA ASP A 74 7.82 5.46 -12.69
C ASP A 74 7.96 6.99 -12.93
N ALA A 75 9.08 7.44 -13.49
CA ALA A 75 9.40 8.83 -13.79
C ALA A 75 9.21 9.79 -12.60
N SER A 76 9.43 9.27 -11.38
CA SER A 76 9.16 9.97 -10.12
C SER A 76 7.70 10.43 -9.97
N ASN A 77 6.75 9.73 -10.61
CA ASN A 77 5.32 9.97 -10.46
C ASN A 77 4.67 8.80 -9.71
N VAL A 78 4.45 9.03 -8.42
CA VAL A 78 3.84 8.08 -7.48
C VAL A 78 2.39 7.70 -7.82
N ARG A 79 1.68 8.53 -8.60
CA ARG A 79 0.35 8.17 -9.12
C ARG A 79 0.47 7.06 -10.16
N THR A 80 1.46 7.15 -11.06
CA THR A 80 1.74 6.10 -12.04
C THR A 80 2.05 4.78 -11.34
N THR A 81 2.82 4.82 -10.25
CA THR A 81 3.07 3.65 -9.40
C THR A 81 1.78 3.03 -8.88
N ALA A 82 0.89 3.81 -8.27
CA ALA A 82 -0.38 3.30 -7.72
C ALA A 82 -1.23 2.60 -8.78
N ILE A 83 -1.32 3.18 -9.99
CA ILE A 83 -2.10 2.63 -11.10
C ILE A 83 -1.44 1.36 -11.66
N ARG A 84 -0.12 1.36 -11.83
CA ARG A 84 0.65 0.19 -12.27
C ARG A 84 0.44 -0.98 -11.32
N GLU A 85 0.60 -0.75 -10.02
CA GLU A 85 0.43 -1.79 -8.99
C GLU A 85 -1.01 -2.31 -8.95
N ALA A 86 -2.02 -1.45 -9.03
CA ALA A 86 -3.41 -1.89 -9.11
C ALA A 86 -3.69 -2.76 -10.35
N PHE A 87 -3.07 -2.45 -11.49
CA PHE A 87 -3.14 -3.29 -12.67
C PHE A 87 -2.44 -4.64 -12.46
N GLU A 88 -1.21 -4.65 -11.94
CA GLU A 88 -0.42 -5.88 -11.70
C GLU A 88 -1.07 -6.81 -10.67
N GLU A 89 -1.64 -6.26 -9.59
CA GLU A 89 -2.21 -7.03 -8.49
C GLU A 89 -3.61 -7.56 -8.78
N VAL A 90 -4.48 -6.73 -9.40
CA VAL A 90 -5.92 -7.02 -9.53
C VAL A 90 -6.53 -6.72 -10.90
N GLY A 91 -5.72 -6.29 -11.88
CA GLY A 91 -6.16 -6.06 -13.26
C GLY A 91 -6.99 -4.80 -13.47
N ILE A 92 -6.94 -3.85 -12.54
CA ILE A 92 -7.68 -2.57 -12.63
C ILE A 92 -6.95 -1.64 -13.59
N GLU A 93 -7.64 -1.13 -14.61
CA GLU A 93 -7.12 -0.20 -15.61
C GLU A 93 -7.53 1.25 -15.33
N ASP A 94 -6.79 2.22 -15.89
CA ASP A 94 -7.06 3.66 -15.75
C ASP A 94 -8.46 4.07 -16.25
N ASP A 95 -9.01 3.33 -17.21
CA ASP A 95 -10.37 3.54 -17.73
C ASP A 95 -11.48 3.09 -16.76
N ASP A 96 -11.15 2.29 -15.74
CA ASP A 96 -12.13 1.76 -14.79
C ASP A 96 -12.57 2.79 -13.75
N PHE A 97 -11.78 3.83 -13.53
CA PHE A 97 -11.99 4.79 -12.45
C PHE A 97 -11.68 6.23 -12.87
N ARG A 98 -12.15 7.18 -12.05
CA ARG A 98 -11.83 8.59 -12.14
C ARG A 98 -10.94 8.97 -10.98
N VAL A 99 -9.70 9.40 -11.23
CA VAL A 99 -8.90 10.00 -10.17
C VAL A 99 -9.51 11.35 -9.79
N ILE A 100 -9.84 11.51 -8.51
CA ILE A 100 -10.45 12.73 -7.97
C ILE A 100 -9.46 13.59 -7.19
N GLY A 101 -8.29 13.05 -6.83
CA GLY A 101 -7.18 13.78 -6.21
C GLY A 101 -6.29 12.88 -5.37
N ASN A 102 -5.44 13.48 -4.53
CA ASN A 102 -4.48 12.78 -3.70
C ASN A 102 -4.63 13.24 -2.25
N LEU A 103 -4.44 12.31 -1.31
CA LEU A 103 -4.23 12.68 0.09
C LEU A 103 -2.78 13.12 0.28
N PRO A 104 -2.47 13.94 1.30
CA PRO A 104 -1.09 14.23 1.67
C PRO A 104 -0.29 12.94 1.88
N ALA A 105 0.95 12.92 1.39
CA ALA A 105 1.84 11.81 1.69
C ALA A 105 2.21 11.79 3.18
N PHE A 106 2.42 10.59 3.73
CA PHE A 106 2.79 10.40 5.12
C PHE A 106 3.76 9.24 5.28
N ARG A 107 4.58 9.30 6.32
CA ARG A 107 5.62 8.29 6.54
C ARG A 107 5.08 7.19 7.45
N ALA A 108 5.03 5.97 6.94
CA ALA A 108 4.71 4.80 7.76
C ALA A 108 5.84 4.53 8.78
N ARG A 109 5.52 3.78 9.84
CA ARG A 109 6.46 3.48 10.95
C ARG A 109 7.84 2.98 10.50
N PHE A 110 7.91 2.19 9.43
CA PHE A 110 9.15 1.63 8.90
C PHE A 110 9.88 2.53 7.88
N GLY A 111 9.49 3.81 7.78
CA GLY A 111 10.17 4.81 6.95
C GLY A 111 9.67 4.93 5.52
N VAL A 112 8.77 4.06 5.06
CA VAL A 112 8.17 4.16 3.72
C VAL A 112 7.28 5.41 3.62
N LEU A 113 7.49 6.26 2.62
CA LEU A 113 6.64 7.42 2.35
C LEU A 113 5.48 6.99 1.45
N ILE A 114 4.27 6.99 1.97
CA ILE A 114 3.08 6.52 1.27
C ILE A 114 2.39 7.70 0.60
N HIS A 115 2.05 7.53 -0.68
CA HIS A 115 1.37 8.51 -1.52
C HIS A 115 -0.01 7.98 -1.97
N PRO A 116 -1.10 8.36 -1.26
CA PRO A 116 -2.42 7.85 -1.57
C PRO A 116 -3.10 8.64 -2.69
N THR A 117 -3.44 7.94 -3.78
CA THR A 117 -4.28 8.43 -4.86
C THR A 117 -5.73 8.00 -4.62
N VAL A 118 -6.67 8.94 -4.63
CA VAL A 118 -8.10 8.65 -4.43
C VAL A 118 -8.82 8.67 -5.77
N ALA A 119 -9.58 7.63 -6.05
CA ALA A 119 -10.35 7.47 -7.27
C ALA A 119 -11.77 6.96 -7.00
N ILE A 120 -12.71 7.30 -7.89
CA ILE A 120 -14.09 6.79 -7.89
C ILE A 120 -14.27 5.84 -9.07
N LEU A 121 -14.88 4.69 -8.83
CA LEU A 121 -15.20 3.70 -9.84
C LEU A 121 -16.14 4.30 -10.89
N LYS A 122 -15.82 4.16 -12.18
CA LYS A 122 -16.66 4.63 -13.30
C LYS A 122 -17.54 3.53 -13.87
N ARG A 123 -17.09 2.27 -13.79
CA ARG A 123 -17.76 1.11 -14.39
C ARG A 123 -17.48 -0.16 -13.58
N PRO A 124 -18.29 -1.23 -13.70
CA PRO A 124 -18.02 -2.48 -12.99
C PRO A 124 -16.64 -3.04 -13.35
N LEU A 125 -15.90 -3.51 -12.33
CA LEU A 125 -14.56 -4.07 -12.51
C LEU A 125 -14.60 -5.50 -13.05
N LYS A 126 -13.68 -5.81 -13.96
CA LYS A 126 -13.29 -7.18 -14.27
C LYS A 126 -12.00 -7.51 -13.54
N ILE A 127 -12.13 -8.08 -12.35
CA ILE A 127 -10.97 -8.42 -11.51
C ILE A 127 -10.18 -9.57 -12.13
N ILE A 128 -8.88 -9.37 -12.29
CA ILE A 128 -7.91 -10.39 -12.68
C ILE A 128 -6.78 -10.38 -11.64
N MET A 129 -6.89 -11.24 -10.62
CA MET A 129 -5.93 -11.26 -9.51
C MET A 129 -4.64 -11.97 -9.88
N ASN A 130 -3.50 -11.36 -9.55
CA ASN A 130 -2.23 -12.07 -9.45
C ASN A 130 -2.18 -12.84 -8.14
N VAL A 131 -2.52 -14.13 -8.17
CA VAL A 131 -2.59 -15.02 -7.00
C VAL A 131 -1.28 -15.16 -6.20
N ASN A 132 -0.15 -14.73 -6.78
CA ASN A 132 1.13 -14.72 -6.08
C ASN A 132 1.27 -13.54 -5.11
N GLU A 133 0.47 -12.50 -5.30
CA GLU A 133 0.53 -11.24 -4.55
C GLU A 133 -0.78 -10.98 -3.79
N VAL A 134 -1.92 -11.33 -4.39
CA VAL A 134 -3.25 -11.13 -3.81
C VAL A 134 -3.95 -12.47 -3.62
N ALA A 135 -4.41 -12.75 -2.40
CA ALA A 135 -5.17 -13.95 -2.08
C ALA A 135 -6.67 -13.77 -2.37
N SER A 136 -7.22 -12.60 -2.05
CA SER A 136 -8.62 -12.25 -2.28
C SER A 136 -8.81 -10.73 -2.32
N VAL A 137 -9.98 -10.31 -2.79
CA VAL A 137 -10.39 -8.90 -2.84
C VAL A 137 -11.81 -8.76 -2.32
N PHE A 138 -12.16 -7.59 -1.81
CA PHE A 138 -13.52 -7.32 -1.34
C PHE A 138 -13.84 -5.82 -1.36
N TRP A 139 -15.14 -5.54 -1.36
CA TRP A 139 -15.69 -4.21 -1.12
C TRP A 139 -16.30 -4.17 0.28
N ILE A 140 -16.02 -3.09 1.01
CA ILE A 140 -16.59 -2.84 2.34
C ILE A 140 -17.06 -1.39 2.43
N SER A 141 -18.21 -1.16 3.06
CA SER A 141 -18.70 0.20 3.31
C SER A 141 -17.70 0.97 4.17
N ILE A 142 -17.33 2.18 3.74
CA ILE A 142 -16.37 3.00 4.48
C ILE A 142 -16.98 3.52 5.79
N SER A 143 -18.31 3.55 5.94
CA SER A 143 -18.95 4.00 7.19
C SER A 143 -18.60 3.08 8.37
N ARG A 144 -18.36 1.79 8.12
CA ARG A 144 -17.99 0.82 9.16
C ARG A 144 -16.68 1.17 9.86
N PHE A 145 -15.79 1.89 9.19
CA PHE A 145 -14.54 2.37 9.79
C PHE A 145 -14.72 3.59 10.69
N LEU A 146 -15.94 4.07 10.91
CA LEU A 146 -16.25 5.14 11.86
C LEU A 146 -16.96 4.64 13.13
N GLU A 147 -17.33 3.36 13.16
CA GLU A 147 -18.12 2.76 14.23
C GLU A 147 -17.20 2.18 15.32
N GLU A 148 -17.56 2.39 16.60
CA GLU A 148 -16.80 1.85 17.74
C GLU A 148 -16.95 0.33 17.88
N ARG A 149 -18.10 -0.21 17.44
CA ARG A 149 -18.51 -1.60 17.68
C ARG A 149 -17.45 -2.65 17.32
N ASP A 150 -16.84 -2.51 16.15
CA ASP A 150 -15.87 -3.46 15.61
C ASP A 150 -14.43 -2.94 15.76
N HIS A 151 -14.23 -1.85 16.50
CA HIS A 151 -12.97 -1.11 16.60
C HIS A 151 -12.27 -1.35 17.93
N SER A 152 -10.94 -1.41 17.86
CA SER A 152 -10.07 -1.31 19.03
C SER A 152 -8.82 -0.52 18.68
N THR A 153 -8.15 0.01 19.70
CA THR A 153 -6.91 0.76 19.51
C THR A 153 -5.82 0.26 20.42
N LEU A 154 -4.65 0.01 19.84
CA LEU A 154 -3.43 -0.33 20.55
C LEU A 154 -2.49 0.87 20.54
N ALA A 155 -2.21 1.44 21.71
CA ALA A 155 -1.21 2.50 21.85
C ALA A 155 0.19 1.87 22.00
N ILE A 156 1.10 2.22 21.10
CA ILE A 156 2.50 1.82 21.12
C ILE A 156 3.34 3.03 21.51
N ASP A 157 4.14 2.87 22.58
CA ASP A 157 5.07 3.88 23.10
C ASP A 157 4.42 5.26 23.39
N GLN A 158 3.15 5.26 23.82
CA GLN A 158 2.28 6.42 24.12
C GLN A 158 1.99 7.38 22.95
N ILE A 159 2.70 7.24 21.82
CA ILE A 159 2.67 8.20 20.71
C ILE A 159 2.00 7.60 19.47
N TYR A 160 2.12 6.28 19.24
CA TYR A 160 1.64 5.65 18.02
C TYR A 160 0.39 4.81 18.27
N TYR A 161 -0.75 5.23 17.72
CA TYR A 161 -2.03 4.52 17.87
C TYR A 161 -2.25 3.62 16.66
N VAL A 162 -2.42 2.32 16.90
CA VAL A 162 -2.78 1.32 15.89
C VAL A 162 -4.25 1.02 16.02
N HIS A 163 -5.03 1.45 15.02
CA HIS A 163 -6.43 1.05 14.92
C HIS A 163 -6.56 -0.34 14.33
N ILE A 164 -7.50 -1.11 14.87
CA ILE A 164 -7.79 -2.49 14.49
C ILE A 164 -9.31 -2.61 14.35
N PHE A 165 -9.76 -3.12 13.21
CA PHE A 165 -11.16 -3.43 12.94
C PHE A 165 -11.34 -4.93 12.74
N GLN A 166 -12.19 -5.55 13.56
CA GLN A 166 -12.49 -6.98 13.53
C GLN A 166 -13.93 -7.21 13.08
N PHE A 167 -14.17 -7.04 11.78
CA PHE A 167 -15.48 -7.28 11.20
C PHE A 167 -15.80 -8.78 11.18
N HIS A 168 -17.05 -9.15 11.47
CA HIS A 168 -17.48 -10.55 11.42
C HIS A 168 -17.34 -11.19 10.02
N ASP A 169 -17.65 -10.43 8.97
CA ASP A 169 -17.73 -10.94 7.59
C ASP A 169 -16.51 -10.59 6.72
N TYR A 170 -15.50 -9.91 7.30
CA TYR A 170 -14.33 -9.44 6.56
C TYR A 170 -13.04 -9.71 7.34
N PRO A 171 -11.89 -9.85 6.64
CA PRO A 171 -10.61 -9.99 7.32
C PRO A 171 -10.28 -8.78 8.19
N THR A 172 -9.60 -9.03 9.31
CA THR A 172 -9.17 -7.97 10.24
C THR A 172 -8.34 -6.93 9.51
N THR A 173 -8.77 -5.66 9.60
CA THR A 173 -8.09 -4.53 8.99
C THR A 173 -7.43 -3.70 10.07
N TYR A 174 -6.12 -3.45 9.97
CA TYR A 174 -5.39 -2.73 11.03
C TYR A 174 -4.30 -1.81 10.49
N GLY A 175 -3.70 -1.04 11.39
CA GLY A 175 -2.52 -0.23 11.11
C GLY A 175 -2.77 0.87 10.09
N VAL A 176 -1.85 1.03 9.13
CA VAL A 176 -1.93 2.10 8.14
C VAL A 176 -3.17 1.97 7.25
N THR A 177 -3.52 0.75 6.85
CA THR A 177 -4.74 0.50 6.05
C THR A 177 -5.99 0.97 6.79
N ALA A 178 -6.13 0.61 8.07
CA ALA A 178 -7.25 1.04 8.90
C ALA A 178 -7.28 2.57 9.06
N LEU A 179 -6.14 3.20 9.37
CA LEU A 179 -6.05 4.66 9.50
C LEU A 179 -6.48 5.38 8.21
N MET A 180 -6.03 4.88 7.05
CA MET A 180 -6.43 5.44 5.76
C MET A 180 -7.93 5.23 5.48
N CYS A 181 -8.50 4.07 5.83
CA CYS A 181 -9.94 3.85 5.72
C CYS A 181 -10.74 4.83 6.60
N ILE A 182 -10.28 5.10 7.84
CA ILE A 182 -10.89 6.10 8.72
C ILE A 182 -10.82 7.49 8.10
N VAL A 183 -9.64 7.94 7.65
CA VAL A 183 -9.44 9.25 7.02
C VAL A 183 -10.34 9.43 5.80
N VAL A 184 -10.42 8.40 4.96
CA VAL A 184 -11.26 8.40 3.77
C VAL A 184 -12.75 8.44 4.16
N ALA A 185 -13.16 7.67 5.15
CA ALA A 185 -14.54 7.68 5.64
C ALA A 185 -14.93 9.05 6.23
N ILE A 186 -14.05 9.66 7.04
CA ILE A 186 -14.28 10.98 7.63
C ILE A 186 -14.50 12.01 6.53
N GLY A 187 -13.59 12.06 5.55
CA GLY A 187 -13.62 13.07 4.53
C GLY A 187 -14.69 12.83 3.45
N ALA A 188 -14.86 11.60 2.96
CA ALA A 188 -15.79 11.30 1.87
C ALA A 188 -17.25 11.27 2.33
N LEU A 189 -17.53 10.80 3.56
CA LEU A 189 -18.89 10.81 4.13
C LEU A 189 -19.18 12.09 4.90
N ASN A 190 -18.16 12.92 5.18
CA ASN A 190 -18.25 14.07 6.05
C ASN A 190 -18.84 13.73 7.44
N LYS A 191 -18.40 12.60 8.02
CA LYS A 191 -18.85 12.07 9.32
C LYS A 191 -17.65 11.93 10.27
N LYS A 192 -17.91 12.01 11.58
CA LYS A 192 -16.88 11.84 12.62
C LYS A 192 -16.83 10.38 13.09
N PRO A 193 -15.66 9.88 13.51
CA PRO A 193 -15.57 8.56 14.14
C PRO A 193 -16.27 8.58 15.50
N GLN A 194 -16.59 7.39 16.03
CA GLN A 194 -17.18 7.19 17.35
C GLN A 194 -16.13 6.86 18.43
N PHE A 195 -14.84 7.03 18.12
CA PHE A 195 -13.72 6.65 18.98
C PHE A 195 -12.59 7.68 18.88
N ASP A 196 -11.68 7.63 19.84
CA ASP A 196 -10.47 8.46 19.84
C ASP A 196 -9.57 8.07 18.67
N LEU A 197 -9.15 9.06 17.89
CA LEU A 197 -8.36 8.83 16.68
C LEU A 197 -6.85 8.82 16.98
N LEU A 198 -6.40 9.73 17.85
CA LEU A 198 -5.02 9.81 18.32
C LEU A 198 -5.04 10.29 19.78
N GLY A 199 -3.95 10.13 20.51
CA GLY A 199 -3.82 10.72 21.85
C GLY A 199 -4.07 12.24 21.89
N SER A 200 -3.75 12.93 20.80
CA SER A 200 -4.01 14.37 20.59
C SER A 200 -5.35 14.69 19.91
N LEU A 201 -6.06 13.69 19.39
CA LEU A 201 -7.35 13.81 18.72
C LEU A 201 -8.36 12.85 19.39
N ARG A 202 -8.76 13.19 20.62
CA ARG A 202 -9.85 12.49 21.30
C ARG A 202 -11.20 13.03 20.85
N MET A 203 -12.25 12.28 21.14
CA MET A 203 -13.62 12.55 20.71
C MET A 203 -14.09 13.96 21.08
N ARG A 204 -13.79 14.43 22.30
CA ARG A 204 -14.14 15.77 22.77
C ARG A 204 -13.47 16.89 21.94
N GLU A 205 -12.26 16.67 21.43
CA GLU A 205 -11.59 17.61 20.52
C GLU A 205 -12.19 17.51 19.11
N ILE A 206 -12.46 16.29 18.63
CA ILE A 206 -13.05 16.00 17.31
C ILE A 206 -14.45 16.61 17.16
N GLU A 207 -15.26 16.60 18.21
CA GLU A 207 -16.65 17.09 18.18
C GLU A 207 -16.74 18.56 17.71
N GLY A 208 -15.80 19.40 18.15
CA GLY A 208 -15.73 20.82 17.76
C GLY A 208 -15.09 21.10 16.39
N MET A 209 -14.49 20.08 15.75
CA MET A 209 -13.75 20.25 14.49
C MET A 209 -14.61 19.97 13.25
N ARG A 210 -14.25 20.57 12.12
CA ARG A 210 -14.75 20.16 10.80
C ARG A 210 -14.03 18.88 10.37
N CYS A 211 -14.71 17.99 9.64
CA CYS A 211 -14.12 16.73 9.17
C CYS A 211 -12.82 16.93 8.38
N ALA A 212 -12.77 17.95 7.53
CA ALA A 212 -11.55 18.30 6.80
C ALA A 212 -10.37 18.69 7.72
N GLU A 213 -10.62 19.35 8.85
CA GLU A 213 -9.57 19.72 9.82
C GLU A 213 -9.06 18.50 10.59
N ILE A 214 -9.92 17.51 10.82
CA ILE A 214 -9.53 16.23 11.43
C ILE A 214 -8.57 15.50 10.49
N VAL A 215 -8.93 15.41 9.20
CA VAL A 215 -8.08 14.81 8.16
C VAL A 215 -6.70 15.49 8.12
N GLU A 216 -6.65 16.82 8.10
CA GLU A 216 -5.39 17.58 8.12
C GLU A 216 -4.52 17.25 9.34
N ARG A 217 -5.11 17.25 10.55
CA ARG A 217 -4.36 16.96 11.77
C ARG A 217 -3.81 15.53 11.83
N VAL A 218 -4.50 14.56 11.25
CA VAL A 218 -3.99 13.18 11.14
C VAL A 218 -2.69 13.18 10.32
N PHE A 219 -2.66 13.89 9.20
CA PHE A 219 -1.47 13.97 8.34
C PHE A 219 -0.34 14.80 8.96
N GLU A 220 -0.65 15.88 9.69
CA GLU A 220 0.35 16.63 10.46
C GLU A 220 1.04 15.74 11.51
N HIS A 221 0.29 14.85 12.15
CA HIS A 221 0.84 13.92 13.13
C HIS A 221 1.66 12.80 12.46
N ALA A 222 1.15 12.22 11.38
CA ALA A 222 1.80 11.14 10.63
C ALA A 222 3.02 11.59 9.79
N GLY A 223 3.16 12.89 9.52
CA GLY A 223 4.28 13.46 8.77
C GLY A 223 5.56 13.68 9.58
N ASN A 224 5.51 13.57 10.91
CA ASN A 224 6.70 13.78 11.75
C ASN A 224 7.67 12.59 11.62
N LYS A 225 8.96 12.86 11.35
CA LYS A 225 10.00 11.83 11.32
C LYS A 225 10.08 11.17 12.70
N PHE A 226 9.76 9.88 12.77
CA PHE A 226 10.10 9.07 13.92
C PHE A 226 11.62 9.03 14.05
N GLU A 227 12.19 9.64 15.10
CA GLU A 227 13.63 9.56 15.37
C GLU A 227 13.98 8.12 15.78
N SER A 228 14.41 7.31 14.80
CA SER A 228 14.82 5.92 15.00
C SER A 228 16.13 5.77 15.80
N SER A 229 16.78 6.87 16.19
CA SER A 229 18.11 6.89 16.82
C SER A 229 18.15 6.33 18.25
N LYS A 230 17.00 6.02 18.86
CA LYS A 230 16.92 5.42 20.20
C LYS A 230 16.50 3.95 20.26
N PHE A 231 16.17 3.32 19.13
CA PHE A 231 15.39 2.06 19.16
C PHE A 231 15.99 0.89 18.36
N VAL A 232 17.29 0.92 18.03
CA VAL A 232 17.97 -0.25 17.45
C VAL A 232 18.73 -1.00 18.52
N THR A 233 18.01 -1.81 19.30
CA THR A 233 18.47 -3.09 19.87
C THR A 233 17.25 -3.74 20.52
N GLU A 234 16.94 -4.99 20.15
CA GLU A 234 15.90 -5.85 20.73
C GLU A 234 14.46 -5.61 20.23
N MET A 235 14.16 -6.14 19.04
CA MET A 235 12.79 -6.45 18.62
C MET A 235 12.79 -7.84 17.96
N GLU A 236 13.10 -8.84 18.77
CA GLU A 236 12.67 -10.21 18.54
C GLU A 236 11.78 -10.56 19.74
N ASP A 237 10.58 -11.04 19.45
CA ASP A 237 9.56 -11.48 20.41
C ASP A 237 8.47 -10.45 20.81
N PHE A 238 7.26 -10.69 20.33
CA PHE A 238 6.03 -9.97 20.71
C PHE A 238 5.36 -10.60 21.95
N SER A 239 5.92 -11.66 22.52
CA SER A 239 5.34 -12.39 23.67
C SER A 239 5.44 -11.63 25.02
N CYS A 240 6.29 -10.61 25.12
CA CYS A 240 6.57 -9.91 26.38
C CYS A 240 5.63 -8.74 26.71
N TYR A 241 4.66 -8.42 25.84
CA TYR A 241 3.85 -7.20 25.95
C TYR A 241 2.53 -7.35 26.72
N GLY A 242 2.46 -8.27 27.70
CA GLY A 242 1.41 -8.24 28.72
C GLY A 242 -0.01 -8.46 28.21
N ILE A 243 -0.18 -9.38 27.27
CA ILE A 243 -1.48 -9.94 26.92
C ILE A 243 -1.95 -10.78 28.12
N PRO A 244 -3.11 -10.51 28.76
CA PRO A 244 -3.60 -11.37 29.83
C PRO A 244 -3.87 -12.77 29.28
N ASP A 245 -3.58 -13.83 30.04
CA ASP A 245 -3.63 -15.24 29.61
C ASP A 245 -4.99 -15.71 29.03
N ASN A 246 -6.04 -14.87 29.13
CA ASN A 246 -7.35 -15.08 28.50
C ASN A 246 -7.51 -14.43 27.11
N TYR A 247 -6.47 -13.78 26.59
CA TYR A 247 -6.39 -13.16 25.27
C TYR A 247 -5.20 -13.69 24.47
N SER A 248 -4.90 -14.99 24.56
CA SER A 248 -3.99 -15.63 23.61
C SER A 248 -4.58 -15.59 22.20
N ILE A 249 -4.35 -14.50 21.45
CA ILE A 249 -4.52 -14.49 20.01
C ILE A 249 -3.41 -15.40 19.48
N ASN A 250 -3.73 -16.68 19.32
CA ASN A 250 -2.93 -17.59 18.53
C ASN A 250 -2.97 -17.07 17.09
N TRP A 251 -1.93 -16.32 16.71
CA TRP A 251 -1.76 -15.77 15.37
C TRP A 251 -1.76 -16.85 14.26
N TRP A 252 -1.63 -18.12 14.63
CA TRP A 252 -1.73 -19.31 13.77
C TRP A 252 -3.17 -19.91 13.67
N GLU A 253 -4.06 -19.54 14.59
CA GLU A 253 -5.45 -20.02 14.69
C GLU A 253 -6.48 -19.06 14.07
N ILE A 254 -6.07 -17.86 13.62
CA ILE A 254 -6.87 -17.05 12.69
C ILE A 254 -6.80 -17.70 11.31
N GLN A 255 -7.46 -18.84 11.17
CA GLN A 255 -7.85 -19.39 9.88
C GLN A 255 -9.01 -18.52 9.39
N PRO A 256 -8.93 -17.86 8.21
CA PRO A 256 -10.13 -17.36 7.57
C PRO A 256 -11.05 -18.56 7.32
N THR A 257 -12.13 -18.65 8.11
CA THR A 257 -13.23 -19.54 7.78
C THR A 257 -13.77 -19.10 6.41
N PHE A 258 -13.98 -20.10 5.55
CA PHE A 258 -14.45 -20.00 4.15
C PHE A 258 -13.38 -19.74 3.08
N TYR A 259 -12.68 -20.80 2.66
CA TYR A 259 -12.94 -21.57 1.42
C TYR A 259 -11.89 -22.70 1.33
N ALA A 260 -12.22 -23.89 1.83
CA ALA A 260 -11.52 -25.10 1.44
C ALA A 260 -12.15 -25.62 0.15
N ASN A 261 -11.38 -25.62 -0.95
CA ASN A 261 -11.75 -26.38 -2.15
C ASN A 261 -11.44 -27.87 -1.86
N PRO A 262 -12.41 -28.80 -1.94
CA PRO A 262 -12.21 -30.20 -1.53
C PRO A 262 -11.24 -31.03 -2.36
N ASN A 263 -10.52 -30.46 -3.33
CA ASN A 263 -9.66 -31.19 -4.27
C ASN A 263 -8.15 -30.91 -4.14
N ASP A 264 -7.68 -30.31 -3.04
CA ASP A 264 -6.26 -29.95 -2.87
C ASP A 264 -5.39 -31.04 -2.19
N GLU A 265 -5.75 -32.32 -2.30
CA GLU A 265 -4.98 -33.44 -1.73
C GLU A 265 -3.72 -33.84 -2.55
N ASN A 266 -3.41 -33.16 -3.66
CA ASN A 266 -2.28 -33.53 -4.52
C ASN A 266 -1.26 -32.41 -4.77
N ARG A 267 -0.69 -31.85 -3.69
CA ARG A 267 0.55 -31.05 -3.82
C ARG A 267 1.55 -31.19 -2.68
N ALA A 268 1.75 -32.41 -2.17
CA ALA A 268 3.04 -32.79 -1.62
C ALA A 268 4.06 -32.91 -2.77
N LYS A 269 5.25 -32.31 -2.61
CA LYS A 269 6.39 -32.21 -3.57
C LYS A 269 6.35 -31.02 -4.53
N ARG A 270 6.66 -29.82 -4.02
CA ARG A 270 7.34 -28.78 -4.82
C ARG A 270 8.48 -28.16 -4.02
N SER A 271 9.61 -28.00 -4.70
CA SER A 271 10.92 -27.55 -4.23
C SER A 271 10.89 -26.23 -3.47
N ALA A 272 11.93 -26.01 -2.64
CA ALA A 272 12.14 -24.82 -1.82
C ALA A 272 11.77 -23.51 -2.54
N PRO A 273 11.10 -22.56 -1.86
CA PRO A 273 10.56 -21.37 -2.51
C PRO A 273 11.69 -20.50 -3.05
N THR A 274 11.82 -20.46 -4.38
CA THR A 274 12.63 -19.49 -5.09
C THR A 274 12.05 -18.10 -4.82
N LYS A 275 12.70 -17.38 -3.90
CA LYS A 275 12.55 -15.97 -3.58
C LYS A 275 12.07 -15.15 -4.81
N LYS A 276 10.77 -14.83 -4.95
CA LYS A 276 10.25 -14.02 -6.09
C LYS A 276 10.74 -12.56 -6.06
N CYS A 277 10.78 -11.96 -7.26
CA CYS A 277 11.53 -10.78 -7.72
C CYS A 277 10.70 -9.48 -7.62
N THR A 278 11.35 -8.32 -7.49
CA THR A 278 10.69 -7.00 -7.35
C THR A 278 10.30 -6.32 -8.67
N THR A 279 10.69 -6.89 -9.81
CA THR A 279 10.23 -6.44 -11.14
C THR A 279 9.78 -7.68 -11.89
N SER A 280 8.52 -7.77 -12.28
CA SER A 280 7.99 -8.94 -12.98
C SER A 280 8.55 -9.05 -14.41
N ALA A 281 8.50 -10.24 -15.03
CA ALA A 281 8.92 -10.41 -16.43
C ALA A 281 8.06 -9.55 -17.39
N TYR A 282 6.79 -9.38 -17.03
CA TYR A 282 5.88 -8.46 -17.72
C TYR A 282 6.32 -7.01 -17.53
N ALA A 283 6.66 -6.56 -16.32
CA ALA A 283 7.15 -5.20 -16.08
C ALA A 283 8.43 -4.90 -16.90
N LEU A 284 9.35 -5.86 -17.05
CA LEU A 284 10.53 -5.70 -17.90
C LEU A 284 10.18 -5.54 -19.38
N PHE A 285 9.25 -6.36 -19.89
CA PHE A 285 8.75 -6.26 -21.25
C PHE A 285 7.98 -4.96 -21.49
N PHE A 286 7.11 -4.62 -20.55
CA PHE A 286 6.30 -3.42 -20.58
C PHE A 286 7.19 -2.20 -20.71
N ARG A 287 8.29 -2.13 -19.95
CA ARG A 287 9.26 -1.04 -20.01
C ARG A 287 9.93 -0.90 -21.38
N GLU A 288 10.34 -2.00 -22.01
CA GLU A 288 10.95 -1.95 -23.35
C GLU A 288 9.96 -1.45 -24.40
N LYS A 289 8.75 -2.02 -24.40
CA LYS A 289 7.73 -1.68 -25.38
C LYS A 289 7.12 -0.31 -25.16
N GLN A 290 7.01 0.14 -23.90
CA GLN A 290 6.58 1.48 -23.56
C GLN A 290 7.54 2.53 -24.13
N ALA A 291 8.85 2.29 -24.08
CA ALA A 291 9.85 3.20 -24.63
C ALA A 291 9.82 3.26 -26.17
N GLU A 292 9.52 2.13 -26.84
CA GLU A 292 9.36 2.05 -28.30
C GLU A 292 8.08 2.74 -28.78
N GLU A 293 6.95 2.42 -28.16
CA GLU A 293 5.62 2.95 -28.50
C GLU A 293 5.51 4.45 -28.20
N LYS A 294 6.11 4.93 -27.10
CA LYS A 294 6.13 6.36 -26.76
C LYS A 294 6.99 7.19 -27.74
N ARG A 295 8.02 6.59 -28.34
CA ARG A 295 8.77 7.22 -29.44
C ARG A 295 7.97 7.24 -30.74
N ALA A 296 7.22 6.17 -31.02
CA ALA A 296 6.43 6.05 -32.24
C ALA A 296 5.18 6.95 -32.22
N ALA A 297 4.54 7.14 -31.06
CA ALA A 297 3.33 7.94 -30.93
C ALA A 297 3.32 8.75 -29.62
N PRO A 298 4.02 9.90 -29.59
CA PRO A 298 4.23 10.71 -28.38
C PRO A 298 2.97 11.26 -27.71
N SER A 299 1.86 11.38 -28.46
CA SER A 299 0.57 11.88 -27.97
C SER A 299 -0.38 10.79 -27.47
N THR A 300 0.07 9.52 -27.46
CA THR A 300 -0.76 8.40 -27.00
C THR A 300 -0.95 8.47 -25.49
N THR A 301 -2.18 8.30 -25.03
CA THR A 301 -2.48 8.25 -23.58
C THR A 301 -1.88 7.00 -22.95
N PHE A 302 -1.60 7.06 -21.64
CA PHE A 302 -1.05 5.91 -20.92
C PHE A 302 -1.96 4.68 -20.99
N GLY A 303 -3.28 4.84 -20.91
CA GLY A 303 -4.23 3.72 -21.04
C GLY A 303 -4.17 3.02 -22.41
N GLN A 304 -4.18 3.80 -23.50
CA GLN A 304 -4.03 3.26 -24.86
C GLN A 304 -2.68 2.57 -25.09
N LEU A 305 -1.62 3.15 -24.52
CA LEU A 305 -0.26 2.60 -24.54
C LEU A 305 -0.21 1.26 -23.79
N SER A 306 -0.78 1.21 -22.59
CA SER A 306 -0.83 0.02 -21.74
C SER A 306 -1.58 -1.13 -22.42
N GLN A 307 -2.76 -0.86 -22.98
CA GLN A 307 -3.57 -1.86 -23.69
C GLN A 307 -2.84 -2.44 -24.92
N ARG A 308 -2.10 -1.61 -25.67
CA ARG A 308 -1.32 -2.07 -26.82
C ARG A 308 -0.18 -3.00 -26.38
N ILE A 309 0.54 -2.61 -25.33
CA ILE A 309 1.66 -3.39 -24.80
C ILE A 309 1.16 -4.71 -24.19
N ALA A 310 0.05 -4.69 -23.46
CA ALA A 310 -0.56 -5.91 -22.92
C ALA A 310 -0.93 -6.91 -24.02
N ARG A 311 -1.49 -6.45 -25.15
CA ARG A 311 -1.76 -7.31 -26.32
C ARG A 311 -0.48 -7.88 -26.93
N GLN A 312 0.58 -7.07 -27.02
CA GLN A 312 1.88 -7.55 -27.50
C GLN A 312 2.47 -8.61 -26.57
N TRP A 313 2.32 -8.46 -25.25
CA TRP A 313 2.75 -9.47 -24.27
C TRP A 313 1.99 -10.78 -24.44
N GLU A 314 0.66 -10.72 -24.59
CA GLU A 314 -0.15 -11.93 -24.78
C GLU A 314 0.20 -12.67 -26.07
N ALA A 315 0.54 -11.93 -27.13
CA ALA A 315 0.97 -12.48 -28.41
C ALA A 315 2.37 -13.13 -28.39
N LEU A 316 3.19 -12.91 -27.35
CA LEU A 316 4.51 -13.54 -27.24
C LEU A 316 4.38 -15.05 -27.03
N SER A 317 5.27 -15.80 -27.67
CA SER A 317 5.46 -17.22 -27.44
C SER A 317 5.96 -17.52 -26.01
N SER A 318 5.82 -18.77 -25.59
CA SER A 318 6.31 -19.21 -24.27
C SER A 318 7.83 -19.04 -24.12
N ASP A 319 8.59 -19.16 -25.21
CA ASP A 319 10.04 -19.01 -25.20
C ASP A 319 10.47 -17.54 -25.11
N GLU A 320 9.75 -16.63 -25.76
CA GLU A 320 9.99 -15.19 -25.63
C GLU A 320 9.66 -14.70 -24.20
N LYS A 321 8.51 -15.12 -23.63
CA LYS A 321 8.17 -14.85 -22.22
C LYS A 321 9.24 -15.42 -21.26
N ARG A 322 9.87 -16.54 -21.61
CA ARG A 322 10.97 -17.15 -20.83
C ARG A 322 12.25 -16.33 -20.89
N ALA A 323 12.58 -15.73 -22.03
CA ALA A 323 13.73 -14.83 -22.16
C ALA A 323 13.60 -13.61 -21.22
N TYR A 324 12.40 -13.03 -21.11
CA TYR A 324 12.14 -11.94 -20.15
C TYR A 324 12.27 -12.37 -18.69
N LYS A 325 11.84 -13.59 -18.35
CA LYS A 325 12.04 -14.16 -17.00
C LYS A 325 13.53 -14.30 -16.66
N ILE A 326 14.35 -14.78 -17.59
CA ILE A 326 15.79 -14.94 -17.40
C ILE A 326 16.47 -13.58 -17.22
N ARG A 327 16.12 -12.59 -18.07
CA ARG A 327 16.66 -11.23 -17.96
C ARG A 327 16.31 -10.54 -16.64
N CYS A 328 15.07 -10.72 -16.16
CA CYS A 328 14.62 -10.29 -14.84
C CYS A 328 15.50 -10.88 -13.72
N GLU A 329 15.81 -12.18 -13.80
CA GLU A 329 16.66 -12.85 -12.83
C GLU A 329 18.11 -12.33 -12.85
N THR A 330 18.65 -12.02 -14.03
CA THR A 330 19.98 -11.42 -14.20
C THR A 330 20.05 -9.99 -13.61
N HIS A 331 19.07 -9.14 -13.92
CA HIS A 331 18.99 -7.78 -13.36
C HIS A 331 18.96 -7.78 -11.83
N ARG A 332 18.22 -8.73 -11.25
CA ARG A 332 18.17 -8.91 -9.81
C ARG A 332 19.53 -9.26 -9.20
N ARG A 333 20.28 -10.19 -9.81
CA ARG A 333 21.62 -10.56 -9.32
C ARG A 333 22.54 -9.34 -9.28
N LEU A 334 22.47 -8.49 -10.30
CA LEU A 334 23.22 -7.25 -10.38
C LEU A 334 22.78 -6.21 -9.32
N ASN A 335 21.47 -6.02 -9.13
CA ASN A 335 20.94 -5.07 -8.14
C ASN A 335 21.26 -5.48 -6.71
N ILE A 336 21.16 -6.77 -6.37
CA ILE A 336 21.57 -7.30 -5.07
C ILE A 336 23.07 -7.07 -4.85
N SER A 337 23.88 -7.35 -5.87
CA SER A 337 25.33 -7.11 -5.80
C SER A 337 25.65 -5.64 -5.53
N ARG A 338 24.98 -4.71 -6.22
CA ARG A 338 25.15 -3.26 -6.02
C ARG A 338 24.71 -2.80 -4.63
N ALA A 339 23.59 -3.31 -4.12
CA ALA A 339 23.10 -2.96 -2.79
C ALA A 339 24.05 -3.45 -1.68
N ILE A 340 24.61 -4.66 -1.83
CA ILE A 340 25.65 -5.19 -0.93
C ILE A 340 26.89 -4.30 -0.97
N GLU A 341 27.34 -3.91 -2.17
CA GLU A 341 28.52 -3.05 -2.35
C GLU A 341 28.32 -1.65 -1.73
N GLN A 342 27.14 -1.04 -1.93
CA GLN A 342 26.80 0.25 -1.33
C GLN A 342 26.74 0.18 0.20
N LYS A 343 26.14 -0.88 0.75
CA LYS A 343 26.09 -1.11 2.20
C LYS A 343 27.49 -1.30 2.78
N ALA A 344 28.36 -2.03 2.08
CA ALA A 344 29.76 -2.19 2.48
C ALA A 344 30.51 -0.84 2.50
N LYS A 345 30.35 -0.02 1.45
CA LYS A 345 30.92 1.34 1.39
C LYS A 345 30.43 2.23 2.53
N MET A 346 29.12 2.22 2.82
CA MET A 346 28.54 3.00 3.91
C MET A 346 29.11 2.58 5.28
N LEU A 347 29.26 1.27 5.52
CA LEU A 347 29.84 0.75 6.77
C LEU A 347 31.32 1.13 6.93
N LEU A 348 32.08 1.15 5.83
CA LEU A 348 33.47 1.62 5.83
C LEU A 348 33.55 3.11 6.20
N THR A 349 32.73 3.96 5.58
CA THR A 349 32.68 5.40 5.91
C THR A 349 32.24 5.67 7.35
N LEU A 350 31.33 4.86 7.89
CA LEU A 350 30.91 4.94 9.30
C LEU A 350 32.04 4.56 10.25
N LYS A 351 32.81 3.51 9.92
CA LYS A 351 33.99 3.12 10.71
C LYS A 351 35.07 4.20 10.73
N GLU A 352 35.36 4.83 9.58
CA GLU A 352 36.32 5.94 9.48
C GLU A 352 35.88 7.16 10.31
N LYS A 353 34.60 7.54 10.22
CA LYS A 353 34.04 8.64 11.03
C LYS A 353 34.09 8.36 12.53
N ASN A 354 33.86 7.11 12.94
CA ASN A 354 33.95 6.71 14.34
C ASN A 354 35.40 6.67 14.85
N ALA A 355 36.35 6.19 14.05
CA ALA A 355 37.77 6.22 14.37
C ALA A 355 38.26 7.67 14.59
N ASN A 356 37.92 8.58 13.66
CA ASN A 356 38.26 9.99 13.78
C ASN A 356 37.62 10.67 15.00
N ARG A 357 36.42 10.23 15.43
CA ARG A 357 35.78 10.75 16.64
C ARG A 357 36.47 10.29 17.92
N VAL A 358 36.90 9.03 17.97
CA VAL A 358 37.63 8.48 19.12
C VAL A 358 39.00 9.15 19.27
N GLU A 359 39.72 9.33 18.16
CA GLU A 359 41.06 9.94 18.15
C GLU A 359 41.02 11.42 18.57
N ASN A 360 39.98 12.16 18.18
CA ASN A 360 39.75 13.54 18.61
C ASN A 360 39.27 13.67 20.07
N ALA A 361 38.71 12.60 20.65
CA ALA A 361 38.28 12.55 22.05
C ALA A 361 39.43 12.19 23.00
N THR A 362 40.46 11.49 22.52
CA THR A 362 41.66 11.14 23.30
C THR A 362 42.75 12.23 23.30
N ASN A 363 42.66 13.22 22.40
CA ASN A 363 43.61 14.34 22.29
C ASN A 363 43.11 15.65 22.93
N LYS A 364 42.03 15.60 23.71
CA LYS A 364 41.52 16.68 24.57
C LYS A 364 41.58 16.22 26.02
#